data_AF-A0A7K1UEH6-F1
#
_entry.id   AF-A0A7K1UEH6-F1
#
_cell.length_a   1.000
_cell.length_b   1.000
_cell.length_c   1.000
_cell.angle_alpha   90.00
_cell.angle_beta   90.00
_cell.angle_gamma   90.00
#
_symmetry.space_group_name_H-M   'P 1'
#
loop_
_entity.id
_entity.type
_entity.pdbx_description
1 polymer ?
#
loop_
_entity_poly.entity_id
_entity_poly.type
_entity_poly.pdbx_seq_one_letter_code
_entity_poly.pdbx_strand_id
1 'polypeptide(L)'
;MVLNSEQVESARRLMLDWPSRPIDAIALDVLEEAAARLGKQHKSQHDTLDADSALQLAESLLADARDGERGFWLKLEYGQPALDSWRAESWFASPKKGKPGFRAGDFVFICAKDTKDCYAVVEVKGESEFQAPFYESWTESHDPEAFSRWPWTTSTIPRFVPNRLLELKLSELGVSGQALQNGHVRLRLDQFTAGVRALARLSTD
;
A
#
# COMPACT_ATOMS: atom_id res chain seq x y z
N MET A 1 -29.83 -33.71 -10.56
CA MET A 1 -29.33 -34.99 -10.00
C MET A 1 -29.70 -35.00 -8.53
N VAL A 2 -30.60 -35.87 -8.11
CA VAL A 2 -31.08 -35.94 -6.71
C VAL A 2 -30.27 -37.04 -6.02
N LEU A 3 -29.69 -36.73 -4.86
CA LEU A 3 -28.93 -37.69 -4.07
C LEU A 3 -29.86 -38.79 -3.55
N ASN A 4 -29.44 -40.04 -3.63
CA ASN A 4 -30.19 -41.16 -3.05
C ASN A 4 -29.97 -41.23 -1.53
N SER A 5 -30.83 -41.96 -0.81
CA SER A 5 -30.81 -42.04 0.65
C SER A 5 -29.48 -42.56 1.23
N GLU A 6 -28.78 -43.42 0.49
CA GLU A 6 -27.50 -43.98 0.89
C GLU A 6 -26.37 -42.95 0.78
N GLN A 7 -26.40 -42.11 -0.25
CA GLN A 7 -25.51 -40.97 -0.43
C GLN A 7 -25.73 -39.91 0.65
N VAL A 8 -26.99 -39.67 1.05
CA VAL A 8 -27.32 -38.73 2.14
C VAL A 8 -26.78 -39.25 3.48
N GLU A 9 -26.96 -40.53 3.79
CA GLU A 9 -26.44 -41.12 5.03
C GLU A 9 -24.92 -41.20 5.07
N SER A 10 -24.29 -41.50 3.93
CA SER A 10 -22.82 -41.48 3.81
C SER A 10 -22.24 -40.08 4.05
N ALA A 11 -22.84 -39.05 3.44
CA ALA A 11 -22.45 -37.66 3.66
C ALA A 11 -22.65 -37.23 5.12
N ARG A 12 -23.76 -37.61 5.75
CA ARG A 12 -24.03 -37.30 7.16
C ARG A 12 -22.99 -37.89 8.08
N ARG A 13 -22.55 -39.14 7.87
CA ARG A 13 -21.49 -39.76 8.67
C ARG A 13 -20.15 -39.04 8.52
N LEU A 14 -19.79 -38.66 7.29
CA LEU A 14 -18.57 -37.90 7.04
C LEU A 14 -18.59 -36.53 7.73
N MET A 15 -19.73 -35.84 7.70
CA MET A 15 -19.87 -34.53 8.37
C MET A 15 -19.79 -34.63 9.90
N LEU A 16 -20.27 -35.72 10.49
CA LEU A 16 -20.21 -35.95 11.94
C LEU A 16 -18.81 -36.32 12.43
N ASP A 17 -17.96 -36.86 11.56
CA ASP A 17 -16.56 -37.21 11.87
C ASP A 17 -15.61 -36.00 11.72
N TRP A 18 -16.09 -34.87 11.20
CA TRP A 18 -15.28 -33.68 11.12
C TRP A 18 -14.90 -33.18 12.52
N PRO A 19 -13.61 -32.83 12.73
CA PRO A 19 -13.15 -32.31 14.00
C PRO A 19 -13.91 -31.03 14.30
N SER A 20 -14.82 -31.14 15.27
CA SER A 20 -15.63 -30.04 15.76
C SER A 20 -15.35 -29.87 17.25
N ARG A 21 -15.41 -28.62 17.69
CA ARG A 21 -15.39 -28.27 19.11
C ARG A 21 -16.61 -27.40 19.39
N PRO A 22 -17.27 -27.56 20.55
CA PRO A 22 -18.32 -26.64 20.94
C PRO A 22 -17.73 -25.23 21.09
N ILE A 23 -18.36 -24.27 20.43
CA ILE A 23 -18.04 -22.84 20.56
C ILE A 23 -19.11 -22.23 21.45
N ASP A 24 -18.70 -21.65 22.57
CA ASP A 24 -19.57 -20.84 23.43
C ASP A 24 -19.43 -19.35 23.10
N ALA A 25 -20.26 -18.51 23.73
CA ALA A 25 -20.24 -17.07 23.50
C ALA A 25 -18.87 -16.45 23.82
N ILE A 26 -18.17 -16.97 24.83
CA ILE A 26 -16.85 -16.50 25.24
C ILE A 26 -15.81 -16.83 24.15
N ALA A 27 -15.84 -18.03 23.59
CA ALA A 27 -14.98 -18.43 22.50
C ALA A 27 -15.24 -17.61 21.23
N LEU A 28 -16.49 -17.18 21.01
CA LEU A 28 -16.85 -16.28 19.92
C LEU A 28 -16.29 -14.86 20.15
N ASP A 29 -16.45 -14.30 21.34
CA ASP A 29 -15.90 -12.98 21.70
C ASP A 29 -14.37 -12.95 21.59
N VAL A 30 -13.70 -14.02 22.03
CA VAL A 30 -12.24 -14.18 21.87
C VAL A 30 -11.85 -14.24 20.40
N LEU A 31 -12.68 -14.88 19.55
CA LEU A 31 -12.43 -14.96 18.11
C LEU A 31 -12.64 -13.59 17.45
N GLU A 32 -13.67 -12.84 17.84
CA GLU A 32 -13.93 -11.48 17.36
C GLU A 32 -12.82 -10.51 17.79
N GLU A 33 -12.36 -10.59 19.03
CA GLU A 33 -11.21 -9.81 19.49
C GLU A 33 -9.93 -10.18 18.74
N ALA A 34 -9.69 -11.46 18.51
CA ALA A 34 -8.54 -11.92 17.73
C ALA A 34 -8.64 -11.41 16.29
N ALA A 35 -9.82 -11.46 15.67
CA ALA A 35 -10.07 -10.92 14.34
C ALA A 35 -9.87 -9.40 14.26
N ALA A 36 -10.38 -8.65 15.25
CA ALA A 36 -10.21 -7.21 15.34
C ALA A 36 -8.73 -6.79 15.52
N ARG A 37 -7.91 -7.65 16.13
CA ARG A 37 -6.46 -7.43 16.29
C ARG A 37 -5.69 -7.74 15.01
N LEU A 38 -6.20 -8.60 14.12
CA LEU A 38 -5.57 -8.88 12.83
C LEU A 38 -5.52 -7.65 11.91
N GLY A 39 -6.52 -6.77 11.98
CA GLY A 39 -6.57 -5.54 11.17
C GLY A 39 -5.72 -4.37 11.70
N LYS A 40 -5.14 -4.48 12.90
CA LYS A 40 -4.45 -3.36 13.59
C LYS A 40 -2.94 -3.51 13.70
N GLN A 41 -2.35 -4.55 13.12
CA GLN A 41 -0.90 -4.70 13.16
C GLN A 41 -0.24 -3.72 12.18
N HIS A 42 0.20 -2.58 12.72
CA HIS A 42 1.33 -1.83 12.17
C HIS A 42 2.58 -2.71 12.33
N LYS A 43 2.79 -3.65 11.41
CA LYS A 43 4.05 -4.38 11.31
C LYS A 43 5.06 -3.42 10.69
N SER A 44 5.97 -2.90 11.50
CA SER A 44 7.28 -2.47 11.05
C SER A 44 7.83 -3.62 10.19
N GLN A 45 8.06 -3.36 8.90
CA GLN A 45 8.66 -4.36 8.02
C GLN A 45 10.07 -4.66 8.53
N HIS A 46 10.29 -5.88 9.02
CA HIS A 46 11.64 -6.39 9.27
C HIS A 46 12.18 -6.99 7.97
N ASP A 47 13.30 -6.40 7.51
CA ASP A 47 14.35 -6.72 6.52
C ASP A 47 14.18 -7.75 5.39
N THR A 48 13.21 -8.65 5.38
CA THR A 48 13.03 -9.60 4.26
C THR A 48 11.55 -9.89 4.04
N LEU A 49 10.98 -9.24 3.02
CA LEU A 49 9.69 -9.59 2.42
C LEU A 49 9.86 -10.89 1.61
N ASP A 50 9.51 -12.05 2.18
CA ASP A 50 9.35 -13.29 1.42
C ASP A 50 8.04 -13.29 0.61
N ALA A 51 7.88 -14.29 -0.26
CA ALA A 51 6.76 -14.36 -1.20
C ALA A 51 5.39 -14.37 -0.50
N ASP A 52 5.27 -15.14 0.58
CA ASP A 52 4.04 -15.25 1.36
C ASP A 52 3.73 -13.94 2.11
N SER A 53 4.77 -13.28 2.65
CA SER A 53 4.64 -11.97 3.28
C SER A 53 4.25 -10.87 2.28
N ALA A 54 4.76 -10.95 1.05
CA ALA A 54 4.40 -10.01 -0.02
C ALA A 54 2.94 -10.16 -0.41
N LEU A 55 2.47 -11.39 -0.57
CA LEU A 55 1.06 -11.64 -0.86
C LEU A 55 0.17 -11.17 0.29
N GLN A 56 0.52 -11.50 1.54
CA GLN A 56 -0.24 -11.08 2.71
C GLN A 56 -0.33 -9.56 2.86
N LEU A 57 0.78 -8.84 2.63
CA LEU A 57 0.80 -7.37 2.65
C LEU A 57 -0.06 -6.78 1.55
N ALA A 58 -0.01 -7.35 0.34
CA ALA A 58 -0.87 -6.93 -0.76
C ALA A 58 -2.34 -7.15 -0.42
N GLU A 59 -2.72 -8.31 0.12
CA GLU A 59 -4.10 -8.59 0.51
C GLU A 59 -4.63 -7.62 1.58
N SER A 60 -3.84 -7.36 2.62
CA SER A 60 -4.17 -6.37 3.65
C SER A 60 -4.35 -4.97 3.04
N LEU A 61 -3.45 -4.55 2.16
CA LEU A 61 -3.53 -3.26 1.49
C LEU A 61 -4.77 -3.14 0.59
N LEU A 62 -5.15 -4.22 -0.10
CA LEU A 62 -6.35 -4.28 -0.93
C LEU A 62 -7.64 -4.30 -0.10
N ALA A 63 -7.62 -4.90 1.09
CA ALA A 63 -8.73 -4.83 2.04
C ALA A 63 -8.93 -3.38 2.52
N ASP A 64 -7.86 -2.73 2.97
CA ASP A 64 -7.90 -1.33 3.41
C ASP A 64 -8.33 -0.37 2.30
N ALA A 65 -7.93 -0.64 1.06
CA ALA A 65 -8.34 0.14 -0.10
C ALA A 65 -9.85 0.05 -0.38
N ARG A 66 -10.55 -0.97 0.11
CA ARG A 66 -12.01 -1.12 -0.06
C ARG A 66 -12.81 -0.50 1.08
N ASP A 67 -12.19 -0.26 2.23
CA ASP A 67 -12.88 0.05 3.49
C ASP A 67 -13.05 1.55 3.79
N GLY A 68 -13.25 2.42 2.78
CA GLY A 68 -13.58 3.83 3.06
C GLY A 68 -13.38 4.83 1.92
N GLU A 69 -13.42 6.12 2.28
CA GLU A 69 -13.25 7.28 1.38
C GLU A 69 -11.77 7.60 1.03
N ARG A 70 -10.89 6.60 1.05
CA ARG A 70 -9.45 6.79 0.80
C ARG A 70 -9.20 7.21 -0.65
N GLY A 71 -8.27 8.14 -0.86
CA GLY A 71 -7.72 8.45 -2.17
C GLY A 71 -6.59 7.51 -2.55
N PHE A 72 -6.51 7.19 -3.85
CA PHE A 72 -5.39 6.46 -4.43
C PHE A 72 -4.64 7.38 -5.36
N TRP A 73 -3.32 7.38 -5.24
CA TRP A 73 -2.46 8.28 -5.99
C TRP A 73 -1.23 7.56 -6.50
N LEU A 74 -0.64 8.18 -7.52
CA LEU A 74 0.69 7.87 -7.99
C LEU A 74 1.51 9.15 -7.95
N LYS A 75 2.70 9.10 -7.36
CA LYS A 75 3.64 10.20 -7.22
C LYS A 75 4.94 9.84 -7.94
N LEU A 76 5.39 10.74 -8.80
CA LEU A 76 6.74 10.70 -9.35
C LEU A 76 7.73 11.23 -8.33
N GLU A 77 8.70 10.40 -8.01
CA GLU A 77 9.84 10.74 -7.17
C GLU A 77 11.06 11.06 -8.03
N TYR A 78 11.75 12.13 -7.65
CA TYR A 78 12.90 12.64 -8.39
C TYR A 78 14.17 12.08 -7.77
N GLY A 79 15.14 11.73 -8.61
CA GLY A 79 16.37 11.10 -8.17
C GLY A 79 16.34 9.58 -8.32
N GLN A 80 17.35 8.92 -7.73
CA GLN A 80 17.48 7.47 -7.82
C GLN A 80 16.44 6.78 -6.95
N PRO A 81 15.87 5.65 -7.41
CA PRO A 81 14.96 4.86 -6.57
C PRO A 81 15.67 4.42 -5.29
N ALA A 82 15.10 4.76 -4.13
CA ALA A 82 15.66 4.45 -2.82
C ALA A 82 14.65 3.66 -2.00
N LEU A 83 14.74 2.33 -1.98
CA LEU A 83 13.78 1.49 -1.23
C LEU A 83 13.87 1.70 0.28
N ASP A 84 15.10 1.78 0.80
CA ASP A 84 15.33 1.83 2.25
C ASP A 84 14.74 3.08 2.89
N SER A 85 14.71 4.21 2.17
CA SER A 85 14.08 5.44 2.66
C SER A 85 12.56 5.33 2.80
N TRP A 86 11.93 4.33 2.18
CA TRP A 86 10.49 4.09 2.28
C TRP A 86 10.12 2.99 3.27
N ARG A 87 11.09 2.22 3.80
CA ARG A 87 10.83 1.14 4.78
C ARG A 87 10.48 1.66 6.18
N ALA A 88 10.64 2.96 6.41
CA ALA A 88 10.30 3.64 7.65
C ALA A 88 9.43 4.87 7.34
N GLU A 89 9.00 5.57 8.39
CA GLU A 89 8.35 6.88 8.21
C GLU A 89 9.24 7.79 7.37
N SER A 90 8.64 8.40 6.35
CA SER A 90 9.33 9.16 5.31
C SER A 90 8.48 10.33 4.85
N TRP A 91 8.92 11.03 3.81
CA TRP A 91 8.18 12.14 3.22
C TRP A 91 8.50 12.28 1.73
N PHE A 92 7.61 12.93 0.99
CA PHE A 92 7.90 13.41 -0.36
C PHE A 92 7.54 14.89 -0.50
N ALA A 93 8.21 15.55 -1.45
CA ALA A 93 7.94 16.93 -1.80
C ALA A 93 7.06 17.03 -3.06
N SER A 94 6.20 18.06 -3.09
CA SER A 94 5.25 18.35 -4.17
C SER A 94 5.44 19.75 -4.75
N PRO A 95 5.22 19.96 -6.06
CA PRO A 95 5.53 21.23 -6.72
C PRO A 95 4.70 22.41 -6.21
N LYS A 96 5.24 23.63 -6.34
CA LYS A 96 4.54 24.88 -5.97
C LYS A 96 3.30 25.22 -6.79
N LYS A 97 2.91 24.38 -7.76
CA LYS A 97 1.75 24.61 -8.65
C LYS A 97 0.39 24.57 -7.94
N GLY A 98 0.36 24.22 -6.65
CA GLY A 98 -0.81 24.25 -5.78
C GLY A 98 -0.63 23.36 -4.57
N LYS A 99 -1.47 23.52 -3.51
CA LYS A 99 -1.49 22.57 -2.39
C LYS A 99 -1.89 21.19 -2.95
N PRO A 100 -1.08 20.14 -2.72
CA PRO A 100 -1.42 18.81 -3.21
C PRO A 100 -2.68 18.28 -2.52
N GLY A 101 -3.45 17.47 -3.24
CA GLY A 101 -4.76 16.98 -2.79
C GLY A 101 -4.73 15.77 -1.85
N PHE A 102 -3.55 15.38 -1.34
CA PHE A 102 -3.39 14.23 -0.46
C PHE A 102 -4.08 14.46 0.89
N ARG A 103 -4.75 13.42 1.39
CA ARG A 103 -5.36 13.41 2.72
C ARG A 103 -4.75 12.31 3.59
N ALA A 104 -4.81 12.49 4.90
CA ALA A 104 -4.43 11.43 5.83
C ALA A 104 -5.21 10.14 5.52
N GLY A 105 -4.50 9.02 5.42
CA GLY A 105 -5.05 7.72 5.03
C GLY A 105 -5.06 7.43 3.53
N ASP A 106 -4.73 8.40 2.67
CA ASP A 106 -4.59 8.14 1.23
C ASP A 106 -3.40 7.21 0.95
N PHE A 107 -3.53 6.32 -0.03
CA PHE A 107 -2.43 5.49 -0.51
C PHE A 107 -1.76 6.10 -1.74
N VAL A 108 -0.43 6.04 -1.76
CA VAL A 108 0.39 6.63 -2.82
C VAL A 108 1.39 5.59 -3.32
N PHE A 109 1.31 5.29 -4.62
CA PHE A 109 2.39 4.62 -5.34
C PHE A 109 3.55 5.60 -5.55
N ILE A 110 4.74 5.22 -5.12
CA ILE A 110 5.97 5.95 -5.41
C ILE A 110 6.57 5.35 -6.67
N CYS A 111 6.77 6.20 -7.68
CA CYS A 111 7.38 5.80 -8.94
C CYS A 111 8.57 6.69 -9.29
N ALA A 112 9.67 6.08 -9.72
CA ALA A 112 10.86 6.80 -10.13
C ALA A 112 10.58 7.62 -11.40
N LYS A 113 10.92 8.90 -11.39
CA LYS A 113 10.66 9.78 -12.52
C LYS A 113 11.37 9.32 -13.80
N ASP A 114 12.60 8.86 -13.70
CA ASP A 114 13.43 8.62 -14.89
C ASP A 114 13.15 7.25 -15.50
N THR A 115 13.11 6.21 -14.68
CA THR A 115 12.88 4.82 -15.15
C THR A 115 11.40 4.45 -15.27
N LYS A 116 10.51 5.25 -14.65
CA LYS A 116 9.05 5.02 -14.57
C LYS A 116 8.65 3.77 -13.80
N ASP A 117 9.56 3.22 -12.99
CA ASP A 117 9.30 2.08 -12.12
C ASP A 117 8.51 2.51 -10.89
N CYS A 118 7.40 1.86 -10.62
CA CYS A 118 6.56 2.02 -9.45
C CYS A 118 6.93 0.95 -8.43
N TYR A 119 7.63 1.36 -7.38
CA TYR A 119 8.40 0.43 -6.55
C TYR A 119 8.00 0.43 -5.08
N ALA A 120 7.12 1.30 -4.62
CA ALA A 120 6.64 1.30 -3.24
C ALA A 120 5.20 1.81 -3.15
N VAL A 121 4.49 1.38 -2.11
CA VAL A 121 3.21 1.95 -1.68
C VAL A 121 3.33 2.44 -0.25
N VAL A 122 2.93 3.69 -0.04
CA VAL A 122 2.94 4.34 1.26
C VAL A 122 1.56 4.91 1.58
N GLU A 123 1.29 5.11 2.86
CA GLU A 123 0.09 5.81 3.35
C GLU A 123 0.45 7.20 3.82
N VAL A 124 -0.38 8.18 3.48
CA VAL A 124 -0.23 9.57 3.92
C VAL A 124 -0.61 9.68 5.39
N LYS A 125 0.31 10.19 6.21
CA LYS A 125 0.12 10.30 7.67
C LYS A 125 -0.71 11.52 8.08
N GLY A 126 -0.63 12.61 7.31
CA GLY A 126 -1.21 13.89 7.66
C GLY A 126 -1.39 14.81 6.45
N GLU A 127 -1.88 16.02 6.70
CA GLU A 127 -1.97 17.04 5.66
C GLU A 127 -0.58 17.46 5.16
N SER A 128 -0.54 17.96 3.93
CA SER A 128 0.69 18.52 3.38
C SER A 128 0.99 19.90 3.96
N GLU A 129 2.23 20.08 4.40
CA GLU A 129 2.73 21.29 5.02
C GLU A 129 3.52 22.13 3.99
N PHE A 130 3.32 23.44 4.01
CA PHE A 130 4.08 24.36 3.16
C PHE A 130 5.34 24.81 3.89
N GLN A 131 6.50 24.60 3.28
CA GLN A 131 7.79 25.05 3.79
C GLN A 131 8.04 24.59 5.24
N ALA A 132 7.84 23.29 5.48
CA ALA A 132 8.07 22.70 6.79
C ALA A 132 9.52 22.98 7.26
N PRO A 133 9.76 23.34 8.54
CA PRO A 133 11.09 23.73 9.03
C PRO A 133 12.17 22.65 8.86
N PHE A 134 11.78 21.37 8.98
CA PHE A 134 12.71 20.26 8.74
C PHE A 134 13.16 20.19 7.28
N TYR A 135 12.27 20.54 6.35
CA TYR A 135 12.53 20.48 4.92
C TYR A 135 13.44 21.61 4.48
N GLU A 136 13.26 22.82 5.03
CA GLU A 136 14.19 23.94 4.84
C GLU A 136 15.62 23.54 5.18
N SER A 137 15.84 23.09 6.41
CA SER A 137 17.14 22.60 6.91
C SER A 137 17.71 21.48 6.02
N TRP A 138 16.86 20.54 5.59
CA TRP A 138 17.27 19.44 4.74
C TRP A 138 17.74 19.93 3.36
N THR A 139 16.98 20.84 2.73
CA THR A 139 17.28 21.36 1.39
C THR A 139 18.56 22.20 1.36
N GLU A 140 18.86 22.98 2.40
CA GLU A 140 20.12 23.73 2.51
C GLU A 140 21.35 22.82 2.36
N SER A 141 21.25 21.57 2.84
CA SER A 141 22.36 20.61 2.82
C SER A 141 22.38 19.68 1.60
N HIS A 142 21.28 19.59 0.83
CA HIS A 142 21.13 18.58 -0.25
C HIS A 142 20.81 19.21 -1.62
N ASP A 143 19.82 20.10 -1.69
CA ASP A 143 19.41 20.80 -2.91
C ASP A 143 18.72 22.11 -2.52
N PRO A 144 19.46 23.24 -2.45
CA PRO A 144 18.91 24.53 -2.03
C PRO A 144 17.78 25.04 -2.94
N GLU A 145 17.75 24.64 -4.21
CA GLU A 145 16.68 25.05 -5.13
C GLU A 145 15.38 24.30 -4.87
N ALA A 146 15.45 23.09 -4.30
CA ALA A 146 14.30 22.24 -4.06
C ALA A 146 13.24 22.92 -3.18
N PHE A 147 13.66 23.68 -2.17
CA PHE A 147 12.76 24.39 -1.25
C PHE A 147 11.80 25.33 -1.99
N SER A 148 12.31 26.02 -3.02
CA SER A 148 11.52 26.94 -3.83
C SER A 148 10.68 26.25 -4.91
N ARG A 149 11.13 25.08 -5.38
CA ARG A 149 10.51 24.32 -6.48
C ARG A 149 9.40 23.41 -6.00
N TRP A 150 9.61 22.73 -4.87
CA TRP A 150 8.72 21.75 -4.26
C TRP A 150 8.46 22.05 -2.78
N PRO A 151 7.84 23.19 -2.44
CA PRO A 151 7.72 23.66 -1.06
C PRO A 151 6.74 22.84 -0.21
N TRP A 152 5.92 21.96 -0.81
CA TRP A 152 4.92 21.19 -0.07
C TRP A 152 5.48 19.84 0.32
N THR A 153 5.53 19.52 1.61
CA THR A 153 5.95 18.20 2.10
C THR A 153 4.78 17.41 2.64
N THR A 154 4.76 16.11 2.36
CA THR A 154 3.74 15.18 2.85
C THR A 154 4.44 14.03 3.58
N SER A 155 4.13 13.84 4.86
CA SER A 155 4.65 12.71 5.65
C SER A 155 3.91 11.42 5.34
N THR A 156 4.64 10.31 5.34
CA THR A 156 4.15 9.01 4.91
C THR A 156 4.68 7.88 5.76
N ILE A 157 3.95 6.77 5.80
CA ILE A 157 4.35 5.52 6.46
C ILE A 157 4.34 4.35 5.44
N PRO A 158 5.23 3.35 5.60
CA PRO A 158 5.31 2.20 4.70
C PRO A 158 4.03 1.37 4.74
N ARG A 159 3.54 0.97 3.56
CA ARG A 159 2.48 -0.05 3.43
C ARG A 159 2.94 -1.26 2.63
N PHE A 160 3.73 -1.04 1.59
CA PHE A 160 4.34 -2.10 0.78
C PHE A 160 5.67 -1.60 0.19
N VAL A 161 6.80 -2.23 0.54
CA VAL A 161 8.12 -1.86 0.01
C VAL A 161 8.91 -3.14 -0.29
N PRO A 162 9.03 -3.56 -1.56
CA PRO A 162 9.76 -4.79 -1.94
C PRO A 162 11.22 -4.78 -1.49
N ASN A 163 11.86 -5.95 -1.42
CA ASN A 163 13.29 -6.07 -1.05
C ASN A 163 14.24 -5.55 -2.13
N ARG A 164 13.82 -5.61 -3.39
CA ARG A 164 14.60 -5.21 -4.56
C ARG A 164 13.76 -4.31 -5.46
N LEU A 165 14.40 -3.51 -6.30
CA LEU A 165 13.69 -2.70 -7.27
C LEU A 165 13.02 -3.62 -8.29
N LEU A 166 11.74 -3.35 -8.53
CA LEU A 166 10.90 -4.12 -9.46
C LEU A 166 10.57 -3.25 -10.66
N GLU A 167 10.54 -3.86 -11.84
CA GLU A 167 10.25 -3.17 -13.10
C GLU A 167 8.73 -3.08 -13.36
N LEU A 168 7.96 -2.58 -12.39
CA LEU A 168 6.54 -2.29 -12.60
C LEU A 168 6.40 -0.91 -13.24
N LYS A 169 6.12 -0.82 -14.53
CA LYS A 169 6.05 0.46 -15.23
C LYS A 169 4.72 1.17 -14.98
N LEU A 170 4.76 2.50 -14.93
CA LEU A 170 3.55 3.34 -14.84
C LEU A 170 2.48 2.98 -15.90
N SER A 171 2.90 2.62 -17.12
CA SER A 171 1.98 2.26 -18.20
C SER A 171 1.16 1.01 -17.88
N GLU A 172 1.71 0.09 -17.08
CA GLU A 172 1.02 -1.12 -16.63
C GLU A 172 -0.08 -0.81 -15.60
N LEU A 173 -0.01 0.36 -14.96
CA LEU A 173 -1.07 0.90 -14.10
C LEU A 173 -2.16 1.64 -14.91
N GLY A 174 -2.04 1.67 -16.25
CA GLY A 174 -2.95 2.38 -17.13
C GLY A 174 -2.87 3.91 -16.98
N VAL A 175 -1.72 4.43 -16.53
CA VAL A 175 -1.47 5.86 -16.40
C VAL A 175 -0.60 6.33 -17.56
N SER A 176 -1.02 7.41 -18.23
CA SER A 176 -0.19 8.05 -19.25
C SER A 176 0.81 9.01 -18.60
N GLY A 177 2.03 9.10 -19.14
CA GLY A 177 3.04 10.03 -18.63
C GLY A 177 2.62 11.51 -18.69
N GLN A 178 1.69 11.87 -19.59
CA GLN A 178 1.12 13.20 -19.68
C GLN A 178 0.25 13.57 -18.47
N ALA A 179 -0.34 12.59 -17.79
CA ALA A 179 -1.16 12.84 -16.59
C ALA A 179 -0.33 13.30 -15.37
N LEU A 180 1.01 13.26 -15.46
CA LEU A 180 1.94 13.54 -14.37
C LEU A 180 2.65 14.90 -14.47
N GLN A 181 2.10 15.86 -15.20
CA GLN A 181 2.67 17.21 -15.31
C GLN A 181 2.77 17.97 -13.98
N ASN A 182 2.01 17.54 -12.96
CA ASN A 182 2.07 18.06 -11.59
C ASN A 182 2.85 17.14 -10.63
N GLY A 183 3.55 16.15 -11.18
CA GLY A 183 4.34 15.18 -10.41
C GLY A 183 3.50 14.09 -9.75
N HIS A 184 2.16 14.17 -9.75
CA HIS A 184 1.28 13.14 -9.22
C HIS A 184 -0.04 13.09 -9.99
N VAL A 185 -0.75 11.96 -9.89
CA VAL A 185 -2.06 11.74 -10.49
C VAL A 185 -2.91 10.89 -9.57
N ARG A 186 -4.22 11.09 -9.59
CA ARG A 186 -5.17 10.24 -8.87
C ARG A 186 -5.41 8.96 -9.65
N LEU A 187 -5.34 7.83 -8.97
CA LEU A 187 -5.68 6.52 -9.51
C LEU A 187 -7.13 6.19 -9.16
N ARG A 188 -7.76 5.39 -10.02
CA ARG A 188 -8.99 4.68 -9.66
C ARG A 188 -8.65 3.43 -8.86
N LEU A 189 -9.65 2.91 -8.13
CA LEU A 189 -9.49 1.70 -7.31
C LEU A 189 -9.05 0.47 -8.13
N ASP A 190 -9.55 0.31 -9.36
CA ASP A 190 -9.14 -0.76 -10.27
C ASP A 190 -7.66 -0.67 -10.64
N GLN A 191 -7.18 0.55 -10.95
CA GLN A 191 -5.77 0.80 -11.28
C GLN A 191 -4.86 0.54 -10.09
N PHE A 192 -5.25 1.04 -8.90
CA PHE A 192 -4.51 0.81 -7.67
C PHE A 192 -4.44 -0.69 -7.35
N THR A 193 -5.57 -1.39 -7.43
CA THR A 193 -5.65 -2.83 -7.15
C THR A 193 -4.80 -3.66 -8.10
N ALA A 194 -4.83 -3.34 -9.40
CA ALA A 194 -4.00 -3.99 -10.40
C ALA A 194 -2.52 -3.78 -10.11
N GLY A 195 -2.12 -2.57 -9.73
CA GLY A 195 -0.75 -2.24 -9.36
C GLY A 195 -0.24 -3.00 -8.14
N VAL A 196 -1.04 -3.05 -7.07
CA VAL A 196 -0.65 -3.75 -5.84
C VAL A 196 -0.45 -5.24 -6.11
N ARG A 197 -1.33 -5.86 -6.90
CA ARG A 197 -1.19 -7.28 -7.29
C ARG A 197 0.02 -7.52 -8.18
N ALA A 198 0.31 -6.62 -9.11
CA ALA A 198 1.48 -6.72 -9.97
C ALA A 198 2.77 -6.59 -9.14
N LEU A 199 2.81 -5.65 -8.21
CA LEU A 199 3.94 -5.46 -7.29
C LEU A 199 4.18 -6.70 -6.42
N ALA A 200 3.10 -7.31 -5.89
CA ALA A 200 3.17 -8.54 -5.13
C ALA A 200 3.77 -9.69 -5.95
N ARG A 201 3.24 -9.94 -7.16
CA ARG A 201 3.74 -10.98 -8.08
C ARG A 201 5.22 -10.80 -8.40
N LEU A 202 5.64 -9.57 -8.72
CA LEU A 202 7.03 -9.27 -9.03
C LEU A 202 7.95 -9.37 -7.81
N SER A 203 7.41 -9.29 -6.59
CA SER A 203 8.16 -9.49 -5.34
C SER A 203 8.41 -10.96 -5.03
N THR A 204 7.64 -11.87 -5.64
CA THR A 204 7.74 -13.33 -5.44
C THR A 204 8.56 -14.05 -6.52
N ASP A 205 8.70 -13.42 -7.69
CA ASP A 205 9.65 -13.81 -8.75
C ASP A 205 11.08 -13.43 -8.36
#